data_AF-A0A1N7G9A5-F1
#
_entry.id   AF-A0A1N7G9A5-F1
#
_cell.length_a   1.000
_cell.length_b   1.000
_cell.length_c   1.000
_cell.angle_alpha   90.00
_cell.angle_beta   90.00
_cell.angle_gamma   90.00
#
_symmetry.space_group_name_H-M   'P 1'
#
loop_
_entity.id
_entity.type
_entity.pdbx_description
1 polymer ?
#
loop_
_entity_poly.entity_id
_entity_poly.type
_entity_poly.pdbx_seq_one_letter_code
_entity_poly.pdbx_strand_id
1 'polypeptide(L)'
;MSTILLAVLVGIPLAWHLGLTVGTYYDAGNVGLEPPKKWAAITFCIPIFGFFIYLFERSELSYDPDTDPYRGNNFNIHPSRADDTPLPSRGDDRLQIDDDWDDEDDGSER
;
A
#
# COMPACT_ATOMS: atom_id res chain seq x y z
N MET A 1 -29.82 -3.99 2.35
CA MET A 1 -29.45 -2.63 2.83
C MET A 1 -30.58 -1.68 2.46
N SER A 2 -31.06 -0.82 3.37
CA SER A 2 -32.13 0.13 2.99
C SER A 2 -31.57 1.20 2.05
N THR A 3 -32.36 1.59 1.04
CA THR A 3 -31.94 2.58 0.03
C THR A 3 -31.53 3.91 0.66
N ILE A 4 -32.23 4.31 1.73
CA ILE A 4 -31.93 5.52 2.50
C ILE A 4 -30.56 5.40 3.18
N LEU A 5 -30.25 4.27 3.81
CA LEU A 5 -28.96 4.06 4.45
C LEU A 5 -27.81 4.09 3.44
N LEU A 6 -28.00 3.47 2.27
CA LEU A 6 -27.02 3.54 1.17
C LEU A 6 -26.82 4.98 0.70
N ALA A 7 -27.91 5.72 0.48
CA ALA A 7 -27.84 7.11 0.06
C ALA A 7 -27.08 7.99 1.07
N VAL A 8 -27.27 7.75 2.37
CA VAL A 8 -26.54 8.46 3.42
C VAL A 8 -25.06 8.09 3.42
N LEU A 9 -24.75 6.79 3.38
CA LEU A 9 -23.36 6.29 3.44
C LEU A 9 -22.52 6.67 2.22
N VAL A 10 -23.12 6.80 1.04
CA VAL A 10 -22.40 7.22 -0.17
C VAL A 10 -22.51 8.73 -0.37
N GLY A 11 -23.70 9.29 -0.17
CA GLY A 11 -24.00 10.68 -0.49
C GLY A 11 -23.30 11.69 0.40
N ILE A 12 -23.24 11.45 1.72
CA ILE A 12 -22.57 12.39 2.64
C ILE A 12 -21.07 12.48 2.35
N PRO A 13 -20.31 11.37 2.27
CA PRO A 13 -18.90 11.44 1.92
C PRO A 13 -18.65 12.07 0.54
N LEU A 14 -19.49 11.75 -0.45
CA LEU A 14 -19.36 12.30 -1.79
C LEU A 14 -19.61 13.81 -1.82
N ALA A 15 -20.64 14.29 -1.11
CA ALA A 15 -20.91 15.72 -0.96
C ALA A 15 -19.77 16.44 -0.23
N TRP A 16 -19.24 15.86 0.84
CA TRP A 16 -18.09 16.42 1.56
C TRP A 16 -16.85 16.50 0.68
N HIS A 17 -16.55 15.43 -0.07
CA HIS A 17 -15.42 15.38 -0.99
C HIS A 17 -15.50 16.45 -2.07
N LEU A 18 -16.67 16.62 -2.69
CA LEU A 18 -16.91 17.69 -3.66
C LEU A 18 -16.78 19.07 -3.01
N GLY A 19 -17.33 19.27 -1.82
CA GLY A 19 -17.20 20.51 -1.05
C GLY A 19 -15.74 20.88 -0.79
N LEU A 20 -14.92 19.92 -0.33
CA LEU A 20 -13.50 20.10 -0.12
C LEU A 20 -12.76 20.39 -1.44
N THR A 21 -13.08 19.69 -2.52
CA THR A 21 -12.46 19.92 -3.83
C THR A 21 -12.69 21.35 -4.32
N VAL A 22 -13.93 21.84 -4.20
CA VAL A 22 -14.29 23.22 -4.53
C VAL A 22 -13.60 24.20 -3.58
N GLY A 23 -13.56 23.88 -2.28
CA GLY A 23 -12.83 24.66 -1.27
C GLY A 23 -11.36 24.83 -1.63
N THR A 24 -10.65 23.74 -1.96
CA THR A 24 -9.26 23.75 -2.40
C THR A 24 -9.06 24.61 -3.64
N TYR A 25 -10.00 24.57 -4.60
CA TYR A 25 -9.89 25.40 -5.80
C TYR A 25 -9.87 26.91 -5.46
N TYR A 26 -10.77 27.35 -4.58
CA TYR A 26 -10.82 28.75 -4.15
C TYR A 26 -9.64 29.13 -3.24
N ASP A 27 -9.33 28.27 -2.27
CA ASP A 27 -8.24 28.49 -1.32
C ASP A 27 -6.88 28.56 -2.02
N ALA A 28 -6.61 27.65 -2.96
CA ALA A 28 -5.37 27.63 -3.73
C ALA A 28 -5.12 28.95 -4.49
N GLY A 29 -6.17 29.60 -4.97
CA GLY A 29 -6.07 30.93 -5.59
C GLY A 29 -5.70 32.03 -4.58
N ASN A 30 -6.20 31.95 -3.35
CA ASN A 30 -5.95 32.94 -2.31
C ASN A 30 -4.56 32.81 -1.67
N VAL A 31 -4.04 31.59 -1.57
CA VAL A 31 -2.75 31.30 -0.91
C VAL A 31 -1.56 31.20 -1.89
N GLY A 32 -1.77 31.53 -3.18
CA GLY A 32 -0.71 31.56 -4.19
C GLY A 32 -0.29 30.20 -4.76
N LEU A 33 -1.13 29.17 -4.60
CA LEU A 33 -0.90 27.83 -5.13
C LEU A 33 -1.38 27.73 -6.58
N GLU A 34 -0.57 28.26 -7.51
CA GLU A 34 -0.90 28.25 -8.93
C GLU A 34 -0.39 26.99 -9.69
N PRO A 35 -1.15 26.50 -10.69
CA PRO A 35 -2.54 26.86 -10.98
C PRO A 35 -3.52 26.17 -10.01
N PRO A 36 -4.59 26.84 -9.53
CA PRO A 36 -5.56 26.25 -8.58
C PRO A 36 -6.22 24.96 -9.10
N LYS A 37 -6.38 24.84 -10.42
CA LYS A 37 -6.90 23.64 -11.09
C LYS A 37 -6.08 22.38 -10.80
N LYS A 38 -4.75 22.51 -10.68
CA LYS A 38 -3.85 21.39 -10.37
C LYS A 38 -4.18 20.82 -8.99
N TRP A 39 -4.32 21.70 -7.99
CA TRP A 39 -4.59 21.30 -6.61
C TRP A 39 -5.98 20.73 -6.44
N ALA A 40 -6.99 21.35 -7.06
CA ALA A 40 -8.33 20.80 -7.12
C ALA A 40 -8.36 19.40 -7.76
N ALA A 41 -7.63 19.18 -8.86
CA ALA A 41 -7.54 17.87 -9.50
C ALA A 41 -6.86 16.83 -8.61
N ILE A 42 -5.77 17.20 -7.91
CA ILE A 42 -5.11 16.32 -6.95
C ILE A 42 -6.09 15.93 -5.84
N THR A 43 -6.73 16.90 -5.19
CA THR A 43 -7.71 16.64 -4.12
C THR A 43 -8.83 15.73 -4.61
N PHE A 44 -9.39 16.00 -5.80
CA PHE A 44 -10.47 15.20 -6.38
C PHE A 44 -10.07 13.74 -6.64
N CYS A 45 -8.85 13.52 -7.16
CA CYS A 45 -8.40 12.20 -7.62
C CYS A 45 -7.85 11.29 -6.51
N ILE A 46 -7.45 11.82 -5.34
CA ILE A 46 -6.87 11.01 -4.26
C ILE A 46 -7.73 9.78 -3.88
N PRO A 47 -9.05 9.90 -3.66
CA PRO A 47 -9.88 8.73 -3.29
C PRO A 47 -9.97 7.68 -4.40
N ILE A 48 -9.78 8.08 -5.66
CA ILE A 48 -9.81 7.15 -6.80
C ILE A 48 -8.61 6.19 -6.72
N PHE A 49 -7.44 6.69 -6.31
CA PHE A 49 -6.28 5.81 -6.08
C PHE A 49 -6.52 4.81 -4.95
N GLY A 50 -7.11 5.25 -3.84
CA GLY A 50 -7.52 4.35 -2.75
C GLY A 50 -8.51 3.27 -3.22
N PHE A 51 -9.45 3.64 -4.09
CA PHE A 51 -10.38 2.69 -4.70
C PHE A 51 -9.66 1.67 -5.60
N PHE A 52 -8.70 2.11 -6.43
CA PHE A 52 -7.93 1.19 -7.26
C PHE A 52 -7.06 0.25 -6.43
N ILE A 53 -6.43 0.73 -5.35
CA ILE A 53 -5.69 -0.12 -4.40
C ILE A 53 -6.60 -1.23 -3.87
N TYR A 54 -7.81 -0.89 -3.41
CA TYR A 54 -8.78 -1.90 -2.97
C TYR A 54 -9.14 -2.90 -4.07
N LEU A 55 -9.33 -2.45 -5.32
CA LEU A 55 -9.63 -3.36 -6.43
C LEU A 55 -8.48 -4.32 -6.74
N PHE A 56 -7.23 -3.83 -6.72
CA PHE A 56 -6.05 -4.66 -6.93
C PHE A 56 -5.88 -5.67 -5.79
N GLU A 57 -5.92 -5.22 -4.54
CA GLU A 57 -5.84 -6.08 -3.36
C GLU A 57 -6.94 -7.16 -3.37
N ARG A 58 -8.17 -6.77 -3.73
CA ARG A 58 -9.29 -7.70 -3.85
C ARG A 58 -9.04 -8.78 -4.91
N SER A 59 -8.36 -8.43 -6.02
CA SER A 59 -8.08 -9.39 -7.09
C SER A 59 -7.03 -10.42 -6.68
N GLU A 60 -6.14 -10.09 -5.75
CA GLU A 60 -5.15 -11.03 -5.20
C GLU A 60 -5.80 -12.07 -4.27
N LEU A 61 -6.95 -11.74 -3.66
CA LEU A 61 -7.65 -12.65 -2.73
C LEU A 61 -8.22 -13.91 -3.40
N SER A 62 -8.37 -13.90 -4.73
CA SER A 62 -8.79 -15.07 -5.52
C SER A 62 -7.62 -15.86 -6.12
N TYR A 63 -6.42 -15.71 -5.56
CA TYR A 63 -5.26 -16.52 -5.92
C TYR A 63 -5.57 -18.01 -5.74
N ASP A 64 -5.52 -18.76 -6.84
CA ASP A 64 -5.61 -20.21 -6.84
C ASP A 64 -4.19 -20.80 -6.83
N PRO A 65 -3.71 -21.25 -5.67
CA PRO A 65 -2.35 -21.75 -5.53
C PRO A 65 -2.12 -23.03 -6.35
N ASP A 66 -3.18 -23.76 -6.76
CA ASP A 66 -3.05 -24.96 -7.60
C ASP A 66 -2.75 -24.61 -9.06
N THR A 67 -3.01 -23.37 -9.48
CA THR A 67 -2.76 -22.88 -10.85
C THR A 67 -1.50 -22.04 -10.99
N ASP A 68 -0.84 -21.72 -9.87
CA ASP A 68 0.35 -20.88 -9.87
C ASP A 68 1.62 -21.68 -10.25
N PRO A 69 2.25 -21.41 -11.41
CA PRO A 69 3.49 -22.08 -11.82
C PRO A 69 4.69 -21.75 -10.92
N TYR A 70 4.57 -20.78 -10.01
CA TYR A 70 5.58 -20.39 -9.05
C TYR A 70 5.33 -20.91 -7.63
N ARG A 71 4.24 -21.66 -7.39
CA ARG A 71 3.89 -22.15 -6.06
C ARG A 71 4.99 -23.07 -5.49
N GLY A 72 5.59 -22.67 -4.37
CA GLY A 72 6.60 -23.46 -3.65
C GLY A 72 8.05 -23.22 -4.09
N ASN A 73 8.30 -22.30 -5.03
CA ASN A 73 9.65 -21.84 -5.35
C ASN A 73 9.97 -20.52 -4.66
N ASN A 74 11.16 -20.42 -4.07
CA ASN A 74 11.61 -19.22 -3.35
C ASN A 74 12.02 -18.06 -4.29
N PHE A 75 11.85 -18.20 -5.61
CA PHE A 75 12.25 -17.23 -6.63
C PHE A 75 11.49 -17.41 -7.95
N ASN A 76 11.34 -16.31 -8.70
CA ASN A 76 10.72 -16.29 -10.04
C ASN A 76 11.64 -16.98 -11.06
N ILE A 77 11.39 -18.25 -11.38
CA ILE A 77 12.11 -18.98 -12.42
C ILE A 77 11.52 -18.63 -13.78
N HIS A 78 12.29 -18.01 -14.68
CA HIS A 78 11.85 -17.78 -16.05
C HIS A 78 11.42 -19.11 -16.71
N PRO A 79 10.35 -19.19 -17.52
CA PRO A 79 9.83 -20.46 -18.05
C PRO A 79 10.89 -21.35 -18.74
N SER A 80 11.88 -20.72 -19.37
CA SER A 80 13.01 -21.42 -20.01
C SER A 80 14.01 -22.07 -19.04
N ARG A 81 13.84 -21.87 -17.73
CA ARG A 81 14.72 -22.36 -16.66
C ARG A 81 13.96 -23.17 -15.61
N ALA A 82 12.69 -23.47 -15.85
CA ALA A 82 11.85 -24.22 -14.91
C ALA A 82 12.42 -25.63 -14.60
N ASP A 83 13.17 -26.21 -15.54
CA ASP A 83 13.82 -27.53 -15.40
C ASP A 83 15.27 -27.45 -14.87
N ASP A 84 15.78 -26.25 -14.58
CA ASP A 84 17.13 -26.10 -14.02
C ASP A 84 17.16 -26.70 -12.61
N THR A 85 18.22 -27.44 -12.29
CA THR A 85 18.39 -28.09 -10.99
C THR A 85 18.24 -27.05 -9.87
N PRO A 86 17.34 -27.27 -8.89
CA PRO A 86 17.21 -26.39 -7.76
C PRO A 86 18.57 -26.25 -7.10
N LEU A 87 19.13 -25.04 -7.12
CA LEU A 87 20.29 -24.77 -6.28
C LEU A 87 19.84 -25.04 -4.84
N PRO A 88 20.61 -25.80 -4.04
CA PRO A 88 20.28 -25.97 -2.64
C PRO A 88 20.06 -24.58 -2.07
N SER A 89 18.89 -24.36 -1.47
CA SER A 89 18.64 -23.16 -0.69
C SER A 89 19.85 -23.02 0.20
N ARG A 90 20.67 -21.99 -0.04
CA ARG A 90 21.69 -21.63 0.92
C ARG A 90 20.91 -21.45 2.20
N GLY A 91 21.11 -22.37 3.15
CA GLY A 91 20.58 -22.20 4.49
C GLY A 91 20.88 -20.76 4.86
N ASP A 92 19.84 -20.04 5.26
CA ASP A 92 19.98 -18.68 5.72
C ASP A 92 20.84 -18.73 6.99
N ASP A 93 22.15 -18.85 6.82
CA ASP A 93 23.18 -18.77 7.85
C ASP A 93 23.38 -17.29 8.24
N ARG A 94 22.28 -16.52 8.25
CA ARG A 94 22.21 -15.32 9.05
C ARG A 94 22.17 -15.85 10.47
N LEU A 95 23.34 -15.81 11.11
CA LEU A 95 23.50 -15.93 12.54
C LEU A 95 22.29 -15.26 13.19
N GLN A 96 21.48 -16.05 13.90
CA GLN A 96 20.54 -15.51 14.86
C GLN A 96 21.40 -14.61 15.74
N ILE A 97 21.17 -13.29 15.63
CA ILE A 97 21.73 -12.36 16.58
C ILE A 97 21.01 -12.73 17.87
N ASP A 98 21.72 -13.39 18.77
CA ASP A 98 21.23 -13.60 20.12
C ASP A 98 20.99 -12.21 20.72
N ASP A 99 19.73 -11.92 20.99
CA ASP A 99 19.26 -10.70 21.64
C ASP A 99 19.66 -10.74 23.13
N ASP A 100 20.96 -10.67 23.41
CA ASP A 100 21.50 -10.54 24.77
C ASP A 100 22.62 -9.48 24.77
N TRP A 101 22.22 -8.25 24.49
CA TRP A 101 22.99 -7.06 24.81
C TRP A 101 22.61 -6.64 26.23
N ASP A 102 23.24 -7.29 27.21
CA ASP A 102 23.30 -6.77 28.58
C ASP A 102 24.14 -5.47 28.56
N ASP A 103 23.44 -4.34 28.67
CA ASP A 103 24.04 -3.03 29.00
C ASP A 103 24.54 -3.07 30.46
N GLU A 104 25.75 -3.59 30.69
CA GLU A 104 26.52 -3.28 31.90
C GLU A 104 27.32 -1.97 31.69
N ASP A 105 26.66 -0.86 32.02
CA ASP A 105 27.25 0.48 32.19
C ASP A 105 28.17 0.50 33.42
N ASP A 106 29.46 0.15 33.25
CA ASP A 106 30.52 0.39 34.23
C ASP A 106 30.97 1.85 34.19
N GLY A 107 30.25 2.68 34.96
CA GLY A 107 30.74 3.97 35.40
C GLY A 107 31.83 3.81 36.45
N SER A 108 33.10 3.83 36.03
CA SER A 108 34.26 3.96 36.93
C SER A 108 34.97 5.32 36.80
N GLU A 109 34.94 6.01 37.94
CA GLU A 109 35.62 7.24 38.37
C GLU A 109 37.04 7.46 37.83
N ARG A 110 37.35 8.70 37.41
CA ARG A 110 38.60 9.43 37.71
C ARG A 110 38.39 10.95 37.69
#